data_AF-A0A4U0XEY7-F1
#
_entry.id   AF-A0A4U0XEY7-F1
#
_cell.length_a   1.000
_cell.length_b   1.000
_cell.length_c   1.000
_cell.angle_alpha   90.00
_cell.angle_beta   90.00
_cell.angle_gamma   90.00
#
_symmetry.space_group_name_H-M   'P 1'
#
loop_
_entity.id
_entity.type
_entity.pdbx_description
1 polymer ?
#
loop_
_entity_poly.entity_id
_entity_poly.type
_entity_poly.pdbx_seq_one_letter_code
_entity_poly.pdbx_strand_id
1 'polypeptide(L)'
;MADFLTAVKTARVIPEKEAEAGLTAVKTSKPQPAQDLQKPRGTEFTRKTGTLSSPTSVKDAATPEEALRVLCSQPDAETLLTILRKLSSPDAFPAFHLDAPGPLQAQILNTVVGDTIPSFWPTLQAGEKALVVRCLRNVTGINALLANLRAISSPGSVSKRSDLAGQRVSLIRVTGQVFDGHTVILDLLITSNRVVTDKIRRDLAQKEIVNLFGSGKVISNVAQAEDAARQSDQSGAPAASWLAVGSEYADWLGRNIAALFDQINKISLGMYGEVRGPGGLLLAKALNLGYQSALVKGLVSEVLSRSDDGFPELTRYLPKYAKRQFLERTLRWLSQFCASAGAAAHTGENVSSIAALLTALVQPDQVVCTQHARAICSDPNLTVVLSHPVRRACVSMLSGIAPDELQNLLETLMTTFSDRIFIDHSPVLQQDSIAQTLLLAAGCLHRANPVAVLMIARSSGHMQGTSNRLDTSGQRARWLGMVVATAISGLVDREGSRMEFGVDEVKTEEALWYLNLVKVQDRVGALSDFGALLARQDKAVKPARKLPSVHAKALPSLNGKLVFGPPRPPTPAQTEVIGEKVTELLDDVSDEEDDDLKPYAKPDSDPEDSDGMRR
;
A
#
# COMPACT_ATOMS: atom_id res chain seq x y z
N MET A 1 2.91 -36.75 25.63
CA MET A 1 3.36 -36.44 27.01
C MET A 1 3.79 -34.99 27.02
N ALA A 2 3.17 -34.22 27.92
CA ALA A 2 3.43 -32.81 28.20
C ALA A 2 4.93 -32.58 28.53
N ASP A 3 5.53 -31.39 28.38
CA ASP A 3 5.15 -30.17 29.09
C ASP A 3 5.67 -28.89 28.44
N PHE A 4 4.89 -27.84 28.72
CA PHE A 4 5.15 -26.43 28.51
C PHE A 4 6.39 -25.95 29.28
N LEU A 5 7.20 -25.08 28.66
CA LEU A 5 8.17 -24.24 29.37
C LEU A 5 7.90 -22.75 29.11
N THR A 6 7.10 -22.20 30.01
CA THR A 6 7.00 -20.78 30.36
C THR A 6 8.30 -20.32 31.03
N ALA A 7 8.94 -19.27 30.51
CA ALA A 7 10.06 -18.62 31.18
C ALA A 7 9.57 -17.52 32.12
N VAL A 8 9.71 -17.79 33.42
CA VAL A 8 9.43 -16.90 34.55
C VAL A 8 10.53 -15.85 34.71
N LYS A 9 10.10 -14.61 34.92
CA LYS A 9 10.92 -13.42 35.21
C LYS A 9 11.43 -13.48 36.65
N THR A 10 12.73 -13.67 36.86
CA THR A 10 13.35 -13.56 38.18
C THR A 10 14.13 -12.26 38.31
N ALA A 11 13.66 -11.41 39.22
CA ALA A 11 14.36 -10.22 39.68
C ALA A 11 15.45 -10.64 40.69
N ARG A 12 16.70 -10.24 40.45
CA ARG A 12 17.76 -10.27 41.46
C ARG A 12 17.95 -8.87 42.03
N VAL A 13 17.81 -8.79 43.35
CA VAL A 13 18.13 -7.64 44.20
C VAL A 13 19.64 -7.68 44.50
N ILE A 14 20.33 -6.55 44.30
CA ILE A 14 21.69 -6.29 44.82
C ILE A 14 21.61 -4.97 45.62
N PRO A 15 22.17 -4.89 46.85
CA PRO A 15 22.02 -3.75 47.75
C PRO A 15 23.04 -2.62 47.53
N GLU A 16 22.67 -1.45 48.05
CA GLU A 16 23.20 -0.09 47.89
C GLU A 16 24.47 0.26 48.69
N LYS A 17 25.25 1.21 48.15
CA LYS A 17 25.84 2.45 48.76
C LYS A 17 26.95 2.97 47.82
N GLU A 18 27.10 4.25 47.45
CA GLU A 18 26.95 5.56 48.11
C GLU A 18 26.48 6.62 47.05
N ALA A 19 25.39 7.38 47.27
CA ALA A 19 25.30 8.82 47.69
C ALA A 19 25.92 9.82 46.67
N GLU A 20 25.33 10.88 46.10
CA GLU A 20 24.13 11.74 46.19
C GLU A 20 24.02 12.45 44.79
N ALA A 21 22.96 13.10 44.28
CA ALA A 21 22.01 14.01 44.89
C ALA A 21 20.68 14.14 44.10
N GLY A 22 19.59 14.09 44.88
CA GLY A 22 18.18 14.49 44.71
C GLY A 22 17.65 15.14 43.43
N LEU A 23 16.69 14.43 42.80
CA LEU A 23 15.58 15.01 42.04
C LEU A 23 14.30 14.93 42.87
N THR A 24 13.66 16.06 43.15
CA THR A 24 12.34 16.12 43.80
C THR A 24 11.24 16.27 42.74
N ALA A 25 10.22 15.42 42.83
CA ALA A 25 9.03 15.45 41.98
C ALA A 25 8.08 16.60 42.37
N VAL A 26 7.62 17.38 41.40
CA VAL A 26 6.59 18.41 41.61
C VAL A 26 5.22 17.87 41.18
N LYS A 27 4.30 17.81 42.15
CA LYS A 27 2.87 17.50 41.99
C LYS A 27 2.12 18.69 41.38
N THR A 28 1.12 18.35 40.58
CA THR A 28 0.11 19.21 39.95
C THR A 28 -0.83 19.89 40.96
N SER A 29 -1.17 21.16 40.72
CA SER A 29 -2.25 21.88 41.41
C SER A 29 -3.13 22.64 40.40
N LYS A 30 -4.45 22.57 40.63
CA LYS A 30 -5.55 23.17 39.84
C LYS A 30 -5.59 24.70 39.96
N PRO A 31 -6.23 25.42 39.01
CA PRO A 31 -6.36 26.89 39.07
C PRO A 31 -7.61 27.32 39.84
N GLN A 32 -7.49 28.41 40.62
CA GLN A 32 -8.61 29.23 41.10
C GLN A 32 -8.28 30.73 40.92
N PRO A 33 -9.32 31.58 40.81
CA PRO A 33 -9.28 32.87 40.11
C PRO A 33 -8.93 34.04 41.03
N ALA A 34 -8.45 35.15 40.45
CA ALA A 34 -8.23 36.40 41.18
C ALA A 34 -9.16 37.50 40.67
N GLN A 35 -9.95 38.06 41.59
CA GLN A 35 -10.64 39.34 41.51
C GLN A 35 -9.71 40.48 41.96
N ASP A 36 -9.68 41.54 41.15
CA ASP A 36 -9.89 42.96 41.45
C ASP A 36 -9.12 43.76 42.54
N LEU A 37 -8.90 45.06 42.20
CA LEU A 37 -8.51 46.25 43.01
C LEU A 37 -6.99 46.37 43.34
N GLN A 38 -6.27 47.50 43.22
CA GLN A 38 -6.54 48.94 43.04
C GLN A 38 -5.21 49.69 42.69
N LYS A 39 -5.31 50.84 41.99
CA LYS A 39 -4.28 51.93 41.80
C LYS A 39 -3.92 52.63 43.16
N PRO A 40 -3.01 53.66 43.33
CA PRO A 40 -2.39 54.62 42.37
C PRO A 40 -0.94 55.14 42.67
N ARG A 41 -0.53 56.21 41.92
CA ARG A 41 0.58 57.20 42.04
C ARG A 41 1.90 56.84 41.32
N GLY A 42 2.52 57.66 40.46
CA GLY A 42 2.29 59.02 39.98
C GLY A 42 3.52 59.93 40.22
N THR A 43 4.28 60.25 39.16
CA THR A 43 5.15 61.44 38.90
C THR A 43 5.86 61.23 37.54
N GLU A 44 5.53 61.93 36.45
CA GLU A 44 6.15 63.20 35.95
C GLU A 44 7.66 63.05 35.62
N PHE A 45 8.29 63.40 34.49
CA PHE A 45 8.15 64.33 33.35
C PHE A 45 9.00 63.69 32.20
N THR A 46 8.74 63.77 30.89
CA THR A 46 9.06 64.92 30.03
C THR A 46 8.55 64.65 28.61
N ARG A 47 7.86 65.64 28.06
CA ARG A 47 7.37 65.73 26.68
C ARG A 47 8.55 66.13 25.79
N LYS A 48 9.00 65.25 24.89
CA LYS A 48 9.74 65.66 23.69
C LYS A 48 8.86 65.43 22.47
N THR A 49 8.34 66.55 21.98
CA THR A 49 7.82 66.74 20.64
C THR A 49 8.86 66.31 19.61
N GLY A 50 8.55 65.28 18.84
CA GLY A 50 9.26 64.85 17.64
C GLY A 50 8.22 64.40 16.63
N THR A 51 7.89 65.34 15.74
CA THR A 51 7.45 65.16 14.36
C THR A 51 6.72 63.85 14.01
N LEU A 52 5.42 63.99 13.71
CA LEU A 52 4.68 63.03 12.89
C LEU A 52 5.44 62.79 11.58
N SER A 53 6.14 61.66 11.51
CA SER A 53 6.49 61.06 10.22
C SER A 53 5.20 60.55 9.59
N SER A 54 4.92 61.08 8.40
CA SER A 54 3.97 60.57 7.42
C SER A 54 4.08 59.04 7.25
N PRO A 55 3.03 58.37 6.77
CA PRO A 55 3.04 56.92 6.60
C PRO A 55 4.09 56.57 5.55
N THR A 56 5.23 56.03 6.00
CA THR A 56 6.20 55.40 5.12
C THR A 56 5.45 54.30 4.37
N SER A 57 5.42 54.41 3.04
CA SER A 57 4.86 53.42 2.12
C SER A 57 5.21 52.00 2.58
N VAL A 58 4.19 51.24 3.00
CA VAL A 58 4.23 49.86 3.55
C VAL A 58 4.72 48.82 2.51
N LYS A 59 5.27 49.27 1.38
CA LYS A 59 5.58 48.45 0.20
C LYS A 59 6.86 47.62 0.33
N ASP A 60 7.73 47.89 1.31
CA ASP A 60 8.99 47.18 1.47
C ASP A 60 9.21 46.73 2.94
N ALA A 61 8.82 45.49 3.25
CA ALA A 61 9.28 44.85 4.48
C ALA A 61 10.81 44.64 4.42
N ALA A 62 11.53 45.11 5.45
CA ALA A 62 12.96 44.94 5.62
C ALA A 62 13.29 43.69 6.45
N THR A 63 12.36 43.24 7.31
CA THR A 63 12.51 42.00 8.09
C THR A 63 11.38 40.99 7.87
N PRO A 64 11.60 39.70 8.18
CA PRO A 64 10.54 38.68 8.11
C PRO A 64 9.35 38.96 9.06
N GLU A 65 9.58 39.60 10.22
CA GLU A 65 8.51 40.00 11.14
C GLU A 65 7.67 41.15 10.60
N GLU A 66 8.30 42.09 9.88
CA GLU A 66 7.58 43.13 9.15
C GLU A 66 6.76 42.53 8.02
N ALA A 67 7.32 41.56 7.28
CA ALA A 67 6.58 40.83 6.26
C ALA A 67 5.33 40.13 6.85
N LEU A 68 5.46 39.50 8.03
CA LEU A 68 4.31 38.94 8.74
C LEU A 68 3.27 40.00 9.09
N ARG A 69 3.68 41.15 9.65
CA ARG A 69 2.75 42.25 9.99
C ARG A 69 2.00 42.76 8.75
N VAL A 70 2.70 42.89 7.62
CA VAL A 70 2.10 43.32 6.35
C VAL A 70 1.09 42.28 5.85
N LEU A 71 1.39 40.98 5.94
CA LEU A 71 0.46 39.92 5.58
C LEU A 71 -0.80 39.93 6.47
N CYS A 72 -0.64 40.14 7.79
CA CYS A 72 -1.76 40.24 8.73
C CYS A 72 -2.63 41.48 8.52
N SER A 73 -2.10 42.57 7.94
CA SER A 73 -2.86 43.80 7.70
C SER A 73 -3.73 43.80 6.44
N GLN A 74 -3.92 42.63 5.80
CA GLN A 74 -4.66 42.48 4.54
C GLN A 74 -4.16 43.45 3.44
N PRO A 75 -2.94 43.23 2.92
CA PRO A 75 -2.32 44.13 1.96
C PRO A 75 -3.05 44.09 0.61
N ASP A 76 -2.86 45.11 -0.23
CA ASP A 76 -3.30 45.05 -1.62
C ASP A 76 -2.56 43.95 -2.41
N ALA A 77 -3.11 43.53 -3.55
CA ALA A 77 -2.58 42.41 -4.31
C ALA A 77 -1.13 42.61 -4.78
N GLU A 78 -0.72 43.83 -5.12
CA GLU A 78 0.65 44.12 -5.57
C GLU A 78 1.64 44.01 -4.40
N THR A 79 1.28 44.58 -3.25
CA THR A 79 2.07 44.48 -2.01
C THR A 79 2.18 43.03 -1.55
N LEU A 80 1.08 42.26 -1.59
CA LEU A 80 1.09 40.82 -1.27
C LEU A 80 2.10 40.06 -2.12
N LEU A 81 2.03 40.22 -3.45
CA LEU A 81 2.93 39.51 -4.37
C LEU A 81 4.39 39.90 -4.18
N THR A 82 4.65 41.17 -3.87
CA THR A 82 6.01 41.65 -3.58
C THR A 82 6.57 40.98 -2.32
N ILE A 83 5.78 40.90 -1.26
CA ILE A 83 6.16 40.22 -0.02
C ILE A 83 6.37 38.71 -0.24
N LEU A 84 5.47 38.03 -0.96
CA LEU A 84 5.60 36.60 -1.26
C LEU A 84 6.85 36.29 -2.12
N ARG A 85 7.20 37.17 -3.06
CA ARG A 85 8.45 37.06 -3.85
C ARG A 85 9.68 37.21 -2.97
N LYS A 86 9.69 38.18 -2.05
CA LYS A 86 10.78 38.34 -1.07
C LYS A 86 10.91 37.11 -0.19
N LEU A 87 9.82 36.62 0.40
CA LEU A 87 9.83 35.43 1.25
C LEU A 87 10.29 34.16 0.53
N SER A 88 10.04 34.05 -0.78
CA SER A 88 10.47 32.92 -1.62
C SER A 88 11.91 33.02 -2.12
N SER A 89 12.55 34.18 -1.95
CA SER A 89 13.91 34.43 -2.41
C SER A 89 14.90 34.11 -1.28
N PRO A 90 15.91 33.27 -1.52
CA PRO A 90 16.86 32.88 -0.47
C PRO A 90 17.72 34.05 0.03
N ASP A 91 17.91 35.09 -0.79
CA ASP A 91 18.81 36.21 -0.49
C ASP A 91 18.08 37.46 0.05
N ALA A 92 16.75 37.44 0.13
CA ALA A 92 15.97 38.62 0.50
C ALA A 92 16.04 38.95 2.00
N PHE A 93 16.16 37.93 2.85
CA PHE A 93 16.26 38.11 4.31
C PHE A 93 17.48 37.34 4.84
N PRO A 94 18.57 38.03 5.21
CA PRO A 94 19.74 37.39 5.79
C PRO A 94 19.38 36.56 7.02
N ALA A 95 19.86 35.32 7.09
CA ALA A 95 19.59 34.34 8.15
C ALA A 95 18.14 33.86 8.30
N PHE A 96 17.24 34.21 7.37
CA PHE A 96 15.88 33.67 7.32
C PHE A 96 15.62 32.95 6.00
N HIS A 97 15.14 31.72 6.11
CA HIS A 97 14.62 30.95 4.98
C HIS A 97 13.24 30.41 5.33
N LEU A 98 12.29 30.60 4.42
CA LEU A 98 10.91 30.14 4.58
C LEU A 98 10.83 28.61 4.66
N ASP A 99 11.76 27.92 4.00
CA ASP A 99 11.81 26.45 3.96
C ASP A 99 12.37 25.82 5.25
N ALA A 100 12.97 26.62 6.14
CA ALA A 100 13.47 26.14 7.42
C ALA A 100 12.30 25.88 8.40
N PRO A 101 12.37 24.82 9.23
CA PRO A 101 11.43 24.66 10.34
C PRO A 101 11.69 25.73 11.40
N GLY A 102 10.63 26.47 11.79
CA GLY A 102 10.73 27.47 12.84
C GLY A 102 9.39 28.16 13.15
N PRO A 103 9.27 28.81 14.33
CA PRO A 103 8.02 29.41 14.79
C PRO A 103 7.58 30.59 13.91
N LEU A 104 8.51 31.41 13.43
CA LEU A 104 8.19 32.55 12.58
C LEU A 104 7.74 32.09 11.18
N GLN A 105 8.41 31.10 10.61
CA GLN A 105 8.00 30.45 9.36
C GLN A 105 6.58 29.88 9.50
N ALA A 106 6.29 29.19 10.59
CA ALA A 106 4.96 28.65 10.86
C ALA A 106 3.90 29.76 10.98
N GLN A 107 4.18 30.89 11.62
CA GLN A 107 3.26 32.01 11.71
C GLN A 107 2.97 32.63 10.33
N ILE A 108 4.01 32.88 9.53
CA ILE A 108 3.89 33.39 8.16
C ILE A 108 3.04 32.44 7.31
N LEU A 109 3.37 31.15 7.32
CA LEU A 109 2.69 30.15 6.49
C LEU A 109 1.25 29.92 6.94
N ASN A 110 0.96 29.94 8.26
CA ASN A 110 -0.43 29.89 8.75
C ASN A 110 -1.23 31.12 8.34
N THR A 111 -0.61 32.31 8.31
CA THR A 111 -1.27 33.55 7.82
C THR A 111 -1.56 33.44 6.33
N VAL A 112 -0.61 32.93 5.54
CA VAL A 112 -0.81 32.68 4.11
C VAL A 112 -1.97 31.70 3.89
N VAL A 113 -2.01 30.60 4.64
CA VAL A 113 -3.06 29.58 4.48
C VAL A 113 -4.41 30.05 5.00
N GLY A 114 -4.44 30.74 6.14
CA GLY A 114 -5.65 31.14 6.86
C GLY A 114 -6.32 32.38 6.30
N ASP A 115 -5.54 33.37 5.87
CA ASP A 115 -6.04 34.68 5.48
C ASP A 115 -5.79 35.00 4.00
N THR A 116 -4.60 34.69 3.48
CA THR A 116 -4.25 35.01 2.10
C THR A 116 -4.98 34.13 1.08
N ILE A 117 -4.95 32.80 1.24
CA ILE A 117 -5.61 31.90 0.29
C ILE A 117 -7.12 32.19 0.18
N PRO A 118 -7.89 32.29 1.28
CA PRO A 118 -9.34 32.52 1.16
C PRO A 118 -9.68 33.86 0.52
N SER A 119 -8.86 34.89 0.77
CA SER A 119 -9.14 36.26 0.31
C SER A 119 -8.71 36.52 -1.13
N PHE A 120 -7.58 35.95 -1.58
CA PHE A 120 -6.97 36.30 -2.86
C PHE A 120 -7.00 35.17 -3.90
N TRP A 121 -7.10 33.90 -3.51
CA TRP A 121 -6.96 32.77 -4.44
C TRP A 121 -7.88 32.82 -5.67
N PRO A 122 -9.16 33.23 -5.58
CA PRO A 122 -10.04 33.35 -6.75
C PRO A 122 -9.54 34.39 -7.77
N THR A 123 -8.89 35.47 -7.31
CA THR A 123 -8.49 36.60 -8.15
C THR A 123 -7.07 36.48 -8.71
N LEU A 124 -6.22 35.63 -8.11
CA LEU A 124 -4.83 35.46 -8.56
C LEU A 124 -4.75 34.79 -9.95
N GLN A 125 -3.82 35.27 -10.77
CA GLN A 125 -3.45 34.70 -12.05
C GLN A 125 -2.59 33.42 -11.89
N ALA A 126 -2.36 32.67 -12.97
CA ALA A 126 -1.63 31.40 -12.92
C ALA A 126 -0.20 31.54 -12.36
N GLY A 127 0.56 32.57 -12.78
CA GLY A 127 1.92 32.80 -12.26
C GLY A 127 1.96 33.22 -10.79
N GLU A 128 0.93 33.92 -10.33
CA GLU A 128 0.78 34.36 -8.94
C GLU A 128 0.36 33.21 -8.02
N LYS A 129 -0.53 32.34 -8.51
CA LYS A 129 -0.88 31.06 -7.87
C LYS A 129 0.35 30.18 -7.72
N ALA A 130 1.20 30.09 -8.75
CA ALA A 130 2.45 29.35 -8.69
C ALA A 130 3.41 29.89 -7.63
N LEU A 131 3.44 31.21 -7.40
CA LEU A 131 4.23 31.82 -6.32
C LEU A 131 3.72 31.40 -4.93
N VAL A 132 2.41 31.45 -4.71
CA VAL A 132 1.81 30.98 -3.44
C VAL A 132 2.11 29.49 -3.21
N VAL A 133 1.94 28.66 -4.25
CA VAL A 133 2.26 27.23 -4.19
C VAL A 133 3.74 27.00 -3.84
N ARG A 134 4.65 27.79 -4.42
CA ARG A 134 6.08 27.74 -4.11
C ARG A 134 6.37 28.09 -2.66
N CYS A 135 5.73 29.13 -2.10
CA CYS A 135 5.88 29.47 -0.67
C CYS A 135 5.43 28.33 0.25
N LEU A 136 4.45 27.52 -0.18
CA LEU A 136 3.86 26.43 0.60
C LEU A 136 4.55 25.08 0.40
N ARG A 137 5.44 24.94 -0.59
CA ARG A 137 6.15 23.69 -0.91
C ARG A 137 7.36 23.47 0.00
N ASN A 138 7.10 23.51 1.31
CA ASN A 138 7.99 23.11 2.39
C ASN A 138 7.19 22.38 3.48
N VAL A 139 7.88 21.72 4.41
CA VAL A 139 7.25 20.86 5.42
C VAL A 139 6.24 21.63 6.28
N THR A 140 6.65 22.82 6.74
CA THR A 140 5.82 23.69 7.58
C THR A 140 4.57 24.15 6.84
N GLY A 141 4.69 24.52 5.56
CA GLY A 141 3.60 25.00 4.72
C GLY A 141 2.59 23.90 4.39
N ILE A 142 3.06 22.69 4.07
CA ILE A 142 2.18 21.54 3.84
C ILE A 142 1.43 21.17 5.13
N ASN A 143 2.11 21.16 6.28
CA ASN A 143 1.44 20.91 7.55
C ASN A 143 0.41 21.99 7.89
N ALA A 144 0.71 23.27 7.65
CA ALA A 144 -0.24 24.36 7.84
C ALA A 144 -1.49 24.19 6.95
N LEU A 145 -1.30 23.85 5.66
CA LEU A 145 -2.39 23.52 4.73
C LEU A 145 -3.27 22.38 5.26
N LEU A 146 -2.66 21.26 5.65
CA LEU A 146 -3.39 20.10 6.14
C LEU A 146 -4.09 20.35 7.48
N ALA A 147 -3.47 21.11 8.39
CA ALA A 147 -4.07 21.49 9.66
C ALA A 147 -5.28 22.40 9.44
N ASN A 148 -5.18 23.37 8.53
CA ASN A 148 -6.28 24.26 8.19
C ASN A 148 -7.42 23.50 7.50
N LEU A 149 -7.12 22.64 6.52
CA LEU A 149 -8.09 21.75 5.88
C LEU A 149 -8.85 20.91 6.90
N ARG A 150 -8.15 20.33 7.89
CA ARG A 150 -8.79 19.55 8.96
C ARG A 150 -9.66 20.43 9.86
N ALA A 151 -9.19 21.62 10.23
CA ALA A 151 -9.92 22.53 11.11
C ALA A 151 -11.25 22.98 10.50
N ILE A 152 -11.24 23.40 9.24
CA ILE A 152 -12.45 23.86 8.53
C ILE A 152 -13.41 22.73 8.15
N SER A 153 -12.92 21.48 8.13
CA SER A 153 -13.70 20.28 7.79
C SER A 153 -14.16 19.48 9.02
N SER A 154 -13.86 19.96 10.22
CA SER A 154 -14.26 19.33 11.47
C SER A 154 -15.78 19.42 11.66
N PRO A 155 -16.45 18.35 12.14
CA PRO A 155 -17.90 18.32 12.32
C PRO A 155 -18.43 19.37 13.30
N GLY A 156 -17.59 19.96 14.16
CA GLY A 156 -17.96 21.07 15.04
C GLY A 156 -18.19 22.42 14.35
N SER A 157 -17.88 22.57 13.05
CA SER A 157 -18.03 23.82 12.30
C SER A 157 -19.45 24.02 11.70
N VAL A 158 -20.46 23.29 12.19
CA VAL A 158 -21.84 23.22 11.64
C VAL A 158 -22.45 24.58 11.33
N SER A 159 -22.26 25.54 12.24
CA SER A 159 -22.87 26.88 12.14
C SER A 159 -22.26 27.78 11.04
N LYS A 160 -21.14 27.38 10.40
CA LYS A 160 -20.43 28.17 9.36
C LYS A 160 -20.18 27.38 8.07
N ARG A 161 -20.92 26.27 7.84
CA ARG A 161 -20.68 25.35 6.72
C ARG A 161 -20.78 26.02 5.34
N SER A 162 -21.76 26.90 5.13
CA SER A 162 -21.93 27.62 3.85
C SER A 162 -20.77 28.58 3.57
N ASP A 163 -20.32 29.28 4.61
CA ASP A 163 -19.33 30.36 4.49
C ASP A 163 -17.92 29.79 4.25
N LEU A 164 -17.66 28.59 4.79
CA LEU A 164 -16.40 27.88 4.63
C LEU A 164 -16.36 27.00 3.36
N ALA A 165 -17.44 26.92 2.57
CA ALA A 165 -17.48 26.07 1.37
C ALA A 165 -16.46 26.54 0.31
N GLY A 166 -16.45 27.82 -0.03
CA GLY A 166 -15.49 28.40 -1.00
C GLY A 166 -14.03 28.29 -0.53
N GLN A 167 -13.79 28.47 0.77
CA GLN A 167 -12.47 28.29 1.38
C GLN A 167 -11.98 26.84 1.28
N ARG A 168 -12.86 25.86 1.56
CA ARG A 168 -12.54 24.42 1.42
C ARG A 168 -12.16 24.06 0.00
N VAL A 169 -12.94 24.48 -1.00
CA VAL A 169 -12.65 24.22 -2.42
C VAL A 169 -11.30 24.83 -2.82
N SER A 170 -11.02 26.05 -2.38
CA SER A 170 -9.75 26.73 -2.68
C SER A 170 -8.56 25.98 -2.07
N LEU A 171 -8.64 25.59 -0.80
CA LEU A 171 -7.57 24.87 -0.11
C LEU A 171 -7.35 23.44 -0.65
N ILE A 172 -8.40 22.73 -1.06
CA ILE A 172 -8.27 21.43 -1.74
C ILE A 172 -7.49 21.61 -3.05
N ARG A 173 -7.84 22.63 -3.85
CA ARG A 173 -7.13 22.93 -5.12
C ARG A 173 -5.68 23.32 -4.89
N VAL A 174 -5.40 24.19 -3.92
CA VAL A 174 -4.02 24.58 -3.57
C VAL A 174 -3.22 23.36 -3.14
N THR A 175 -3.81 22.48 -2.32
CA THR A 175 -3.15 21.26 -1.87
C THR A 175 -2.85 20.34 -3.06
N GLY A 176 -3.79 20.20 -4.00
CA GLY A 176 -3.56 19.50 -5.26
C GLY A 176 -2.35 20.04 -6.05
N GLN A 177 -2.20 21.36 -6.13
CA GLN A 177 -1.07 22.00 -6.82
C GLN A 177 0.26 21.90 -6.07
N VAL A 178 0.25 21.93 -4.73
CA VAL A 178 1.46 21.75 -3.92
C VAL A 178 2.04 20.34 -4.06
N PHE A 179 1.18 19.34 -4.19
CA PHE A 179 1.57 17.94 -4.38
C PHE A 179 1.82 17.58 -5.85
N ASP A 180 1.61 18.50 -6.79
CA ASP A 180 1.79 18.20 -8.20
C ASP A 180 3.28 18.05 -8.59
N GLY A 181 3.55 17.08 -9.47
CA GLY A 181 4.88 16.72 -9.95
C GLY A 181 5.47 15.42 -9.39
N HIS A 182 6.62 15.01 -9.94
CA HIS A 182 7.30 13.73 -9.62
C HIS A 182 8.55 13.88 -8.77
N THR A 183 8.95 15.12 -8.45
CA THR A 183 10.16 15.42 -7.67
C THR A 183 9.84 16.13 -6.35
N VAL A 184 8.57 16.21 -5.95
CA VAL A 184 8.14 16.99 -4.77
C VAL A 184 8.92 16.57 -3.53
N ILE A 185 9.03 15.27 -3.28
CA ILE A 185 9.71 14.74 -2.09
C ILE A 185 11.23 14.92 -2.21
N LEU A 186 11.78 14.77 -3.41
CA LEU A 186 13.20 15.00 -3.69
C LEU A 186 13.57 16.46 -3.38
N ASP A 187 12.79 17.41 -3.91
CA ASP A 187 13.01 18.84 -3.73
C ASP A 187 12.94 19.23 -2.24
N LEU A 188 11.97 18.66 -1.50
CA LEU A 188 11.83 18.89 -0.06
C LEU A 188 13.04 18.38 0.73
N LEU A 189 13.52 17.18 0.44
CA LEU A 189 14.68 16.60 1.11
C LEU A 189 15.97 17.37 0.78
N ILE A 190 16.20 17.71 -0.50
CA ILE A 190 17.36 18.53 -0.91
C ILE A 190 17.31 19.89 -0.21
N THR A 191 16.15 20.55 -0.22
CA THR A 191 16.00 21.88 0.38
C THR A 191 16.19 21.83 1.90
N SER A 192 15.61 20.83 2.57
CA SER A 192 15.81 20.61 4.01
C SER A 192 17.29 20.42 4.36
N ASN A 193 18.03 19.63 3.56
CA ASN A 193 19.45 19.40 3.79
C ASN A 193 20.32 20.64 3.51
N ARG A 194 19.90 21.50 2.58
CA ARG A 194 20.59 22.75 2.25
C ARG A 194 20.37 23.82 3.31
N VAL A 195 19.14 23.96 3.81
CA VAL A 195 18.71 25.08 4.66
C VAL A 195 18.93 24.78 6.15
N VAL A 196 18.82 23.52 6.58
CA VAL A 196 18.95 23.13 7.99
C VAL A 196 20.35 22.61 8.28
N THR A 197 21.22 23.48 8.79
CA THR A 197 22.61 23.16 9.11
C THR A 197 22.73 22.19 10.28
N ASP A 198 21.94 22.38 11.34
CA ASP A 198 21.92 21.50 12.50
C ASP A 198 21.40 20.09 12.15
N LYS A 199 22.23 19.07 12.41
CA LYS A 199 21.92 17.69 12.05
C LYS A 199 20.68 17.16 12.77
N ILE A 200 20.50 17.47 14.05
CA ILE A 200 19.37 16.94 14.85
C ILE A 200 18.05 17.51 14.32
N ARG A 201 17.99 18.82 14.07
CA ARG A 201 16.83 19.47 13.47
C ARG A 201 16.55 18.96 12.06
N ARG A 202 17.60 18.68 11.28
CA ARG A 202 17.48 18.12 9.93
C ARG A 202 16.89 16.71 9.96
N ASP A 203 17.40 15.84 10.84
CA ASP A 203 16.89 14.49 11.03
C ASP A 203 15.41 14.51 11.48
N LEU A 204 15.04 15.46 12.35
CA LEU A 204 13.65 15.66 12.77
C LEU A 204 12.75 16.11 11.61
N ALA A 205 13.20 17.07 10.80
CA ALA A 205 12.47 17.54 9.63
C ALA A 205 12.30 16.44 8.56
N GLN A 206 13.34 15.65 8.30
CA GLN A 206 13.27 14.49 7.41
C GLN A 206 12.30 13.43 7.93
N LYS A 207 12.32 13.14 9.24
CA LYS A 207 11.36 12.23 9.86
C LYS A 207 9.93 12.75 9.76
N GLU A 208 9.74 14.05 9.84
CA GLU A 208 8.45 14.70 9.61
C GLU A 208 7.99 14.53 8.16
N ILE A 209 8.86 14.73 7.17
CA ILE A 209 8.58 14.44 5.75
C ILE A 209 8.14 12.98 5.58
N VAL A 210 8.93 12.03 6.09
CA VAL A 210 8.62 10.59 6.00
C VAL A 210 7.24 10.28 6.62
N ASN A 211 6.94 10.88 7.77
CA ASN A 211 5.67 10.68 8.45
C ASN A 211 4.51 11.35 7.71
N LEU A 212 4.69 12.56 7.20
CA LEU A 212 3.67 13.31 6.47
C LEU A 212 3.17 12.52 5.27
N PHE A 213 4.09 12.07 4.41
CA PHE A 213 3.74 11.37 3.18
C PHE A 213 3.37 9.90 3.40
N GLY A 214 4.00 9.20 4.36
CA GLY A 214 3.81 7.78 4.57
C GLY A 214 2.73 7.38 5.59
N SER A 215 2.00 8.31 6.24
CA SER A 215 1.02 7.99 7.30
C SER A 215 -0.46 8.04 6.91
N GLY A 216 -0.79 8.27 5.64
CA GLY A 216 -2.18 8.34 5.17
C GLY A 216 -2.94 9.61 5.62
N LYS A 217 -2.30 10.50 6.38
CA LYS A 217 -2.87 11.78 6.85
C LYS A 217 -3.34 12.67 5.70
N VAL A 218 -2.57 12.72 4.61
CA VAL A 218 -2.93 13.51 3.42
C VAL A 218 -4.27 13.03 2.87
N ILE A 219 -4.37 11.72 2.59
CA ILE A 219 -5.59 11.09 2.06
C ILE A 219 -6.77 11.37 2.99
N SER A 220 -6.62 11.08 4.29
CA SER A 220 -7.70 11.25 5.27
C SER A 220 -8.18 12.70 5.39
N ASN A 221 -7.27 13.66 5.47
CA ASN A 221 -7.64 15.08 5.62
C ASN A 221 -8.31 15.63 4.35
N VAL A 222 -7.80 15.27 3.17
CA VAL A 222 -8.37 15.73 1.90
C VAL A 222 -9.73 15.07 1.64
N ALA A 223 -9.87 13.77 1.89
CA ALA A 223 -11.15 13.07 1.79
C ALA A 223 -12.21 13.67 2.73
N GLN A 224 -11.85 13.93 3.99
CA GLN A 224 -12.74 14.59 4.94
C GLN A 224 -13.16 15.99 4.45
N ALA A 225 -12.23 16.75 3.88
CA ALA A 225 -12.53 18.07 3.34
C ALA A 225 -13.45 18.02 2.12
N GLU A 226 -13.28 17.04 1.24
CA GLU A 226 -14.17 16.80 0.10
C GLU A 226 -15.57 16.41 0.53
N ASP A 227 -15.70 15.46 1.46
CA ASP A 227 -17.00 15.02 1.96
C ASP A 227 -17.74 16.17 2.63
N ALA A 228 -17.04 16.96 3.43
CA ALA A 228 -17.60 18.15 4.04
C ALA A 228 -18.04 19.18 2.98
N ALA A 229 -17.27 19.36 1.89
CA ALA A 229 -17.61 20.28 0.80
C ALA A 229 -18.84 19.82 0.00
N ARG A 230 -19.00 18.51 -0.20
CA ARG A 230 -20.17 17.91 -0.87
C ARG A 230 -21.46 18.08 -0.08
N GLN A 231 -21.38 18.03 1.25
CA GLN A 231 -22.54 18.21 2.14
C GLN A 231 -23.08 19.66 2.21
N SER A 232 -22.36 20.64 1.65
CA SER A 232 -22.77 22.07 1.72
C SER A 232 -23.72 22.55 0.62
N ASP A 233 -24.25 21.67 -0.24
CA ASP A 233 -25.31 21.94 -1.26
C ASP A 233 -25.15 23.18 -2.17
N GLN A 234 -23.96 23.77 -2.24
CA GLN A 234 -23.67 24.82 -3.22
C GLN A 234 -23.37 24.19 -4.58
N SER A 235 -24.10 24.61 -5.61
CA SER A 235 -23.93 24.17 -7.01
C SER A 235 -22.50 24.40 -7.48
N GLY A 236 -21.68 23.36 -7.40
CA GLY A 236 -20.26 23.42 -7.76
C GLY A 236 -19.39 22.50 -6.89
N ALA A 237 -19.86 21.29 -6.60
CA ALA A 237 -19.05 20.31 -5.88
C ALA A 237 -17.67 20.18 -6.57
N PRO A 238 -16.56 20.33 -5.84
CA PRO A 238 -15.24 20.18 -6.43
C PRO A 238 -15.14 18.78 -7.04
N ALA A 239 -14.56 18.68 -8.23
CA ALA A 239 -14.16 17.40 -8.79
C ALA A 239 -13.32 16.65 -7.74
N ALA A 240 -13.57 15.35 -7.59
CA ALA A 240 -12.82 14.53 -6.65
C ALA A 240 -11.32 14.69 -6.91
N SER A 241 -10.56 15.04 -5.88
CA SER A 241 -9.12 15.18 -5.96
C SER A 241 -8.49 13.80 -5.93
N TRP A 242 -7.48 13.60 -6.77
CA TRP A 242 -6.65 12.40 -6.75
C TRP A 242 -6.00 12.16 -5.37
N LEU A 243 -5.81 13.23 -4.58
CA LEU A 243 -5.27 13.15 -3.22
C LEU A 243 -6.21 12.45 -2.23
N ALA A 244 -7.53 12.46 -2.45
CA ALA A 244 -8.49 11.73 -1.63
C ALA A 244 -8.59 10.24 -2.04
N VAL A 245 -8.13 9.91 -3.26
CA VAL A 245 -8.17 8.55 -3.80
C VAL A 245 -6.87 7.83 -3.42
N GLY A 246 -6.94 6.92 -2.44
CA GLY A 246 -5.75 6.30 -1.87
C GLY A 246 -4.86 5.54 -2.88
N SER A 247 -5.44 4.93 -3.91
CA SER A 247 -4.67 4.30 -4.99
C SER A 247 -3.94 5.30 -5.87
N GLU A 248 -4.55 6.44 -6.21
CA GLU A 248 -3.91 7.49 -7.02
C GLU A 248 -2.81 8.20 -6.23
N TYR A 249 -3.05 8.49 -4.94
CA TYR A 249 -2.03 8.98 -4.04
C TYR A 249 -0.85 8.01 -3.90
N ALA A 250 -1.13 6.72 -3.74
CA ALA A 250 -0.08 5.72 -3.60
C ALA A 250 0.76 5.56 -4.87
N ASP A 251 0.13 5.59 -6.05
CA ASP A 251 0.83 5.62 -7.34
C ASP A 251 1.75 6.85 -7.46
N TRP A 252 1.22 8.05 -7.16
CA TRP A 252 2.01 9.29 -7.15
C TRP A 252 3.18 9.23 -6.16
N LEU A 253 2.96 8.66 -4.98
CA LEU A 253 3.98 8.48 -3.95
C LEU A 253 5.07 7.52 -4.44
N GLY A 254 4.70 6.43 -5.12
CA GLY A 254 5.64 5.50 -5.74
C GLY A 254 6.56 6.19 -6.74
N ARG A 255 5.99 7.02 -7.63
CA ARG A 255 6.75 7.81 -8.61
C ARG A 255 7.69 8.82 -7.93
N ASN A 256 7.23 9.51 -6.89
CA ASN A 256 8.08 10.44 -6.14
C ASN A 256 9.21 9.72 -5.38
N ILE A 257 8.97 8.53 -4.85
CA ILE A 257 10.01 7.71 -4.23
C ILE A 257 11.03 7.26 -5.28
N ALA A 258 10.61 6.81 -6.46
CA ALA A 258 11.52 6.43 -7.54
C ALA A 258 12.50 7.57 -7.90
N ALA A 259 12.00 8.81 -7.95
CA ALA A 259 12.84 9.98 -8.20
C ALA A 259 13.95 10.16 -7.14
N LEU A 260 13.84 9.65 -5.91
CA LEU A 260 14.91 9.74 -4.92
C LEU A 260 16.12 8.85 -5.25
N PHE A 261 15.90 7.80 -6.03
CA PHE A 261 16.90 6.78 -6.34
C PHE A 261 17.42 6.85 -7.78
N ASP A 262 16.91 7.80 -8.55
CA ASP A 262 17.39 8.09 -9.89
C ASP A 262 18.81 8.71 -9.84
N GLN A 263 19.71 8.11 -10.63
CA GLN A 263 21.11 8.53 -10.74
C GLN A 263 21.29 9.81 -11.56
N ILE A 264 20.31 10.17 -12.40
CA ILE A 264 20.35 11.37 -13.24
C ILE A 264 20.21 12.65 -12.39
N ASN A 265 19.64 12.53 -11.20
CA ASN A 265 19.51 13.67 -10.31
C ASN A 265 20.89 14.15 -9.86
N LYS A 266 21.16 15.45 -10.05
CA LYS A 266 22.40 16.15 -9.66
C LYS A 266 22.52 16.31 -8.13
N ILE A 267 22.26 15.25 -7.38
CA ILE A 267 22.48 15.22 -5.94
C ILE A 267 23.98 15.14 -5.73
N SER A 268 24.52 16.09 -4.96
CA SER A 268 25.94 16.05 -4.57
C SER A 268 26.26 14.72 -3.88
N LEU A 269 27.40 14.09 -4.19
CA LEU A 269 27.79 12.77 -3.68
C LEU A 269 27.66 12.66 -2.14
N GLY A 270 27.98 13.74 -1.41
CA GLY A 270 27.86 13.81 0.04
C GLY A 270 26.44 13.83 0.60
N MET A 271 25.41 14.06 -0.23
CA MET A 271 24.00 14.13 0.16
C MET A 271 23.22 12.83 -0.10
N TYR A 272 23.81 11.82 -0.76
CA TYR A 272 23.08 10.59 -1.10
C TYR A 272 22.48 9.91 0.13
N GLY A 273 23.26 9.73 1.21
CA GLY A 273 22.75 9.13 2.45
C GLY A 273 21.61 9.94 3.08
N GLU A 274 21.71 11.27 3.04
CA GLU A 274 20.74 12.20 3.64
C GLU A 274 19.44 12.31 2.84
N VAL A 275 19.42 11.87 1.57
CA VAL A 275 18.21 11.87 0.72
C VAL A 275 17.65 10.46 0.56
N ARG A 276 18.51 9.49 0.20
CA ARG A 276 18.11 8.10 -0.08
C ARG A 276 17.76 7.33 1.20
N GLY A 277 18.42 7.63 2.33
CA GLY A 277 18.10 7.03 3.63
C GLY A 277 16.64 7.30 4.06
N PRO A 278 16.21 8.57 4.16
CA PRO A 278 14.81 8.91 4.38
C PRO A 278 13.87 8.37 3.30
N GLY A 279 14.30 8.32 2.04
CA GLY A 279 13.55 7.69 0.95
C GLY A 279 13.23 6.21 1.19
N GLY A 280 14.22 5.45 1.67
CA GLY A 280 14.03 4.03 2.03
C GLY A 280 13.07 3.85 3.21
N LEU A 281 13.15 4.73 4.22
CA LEU A 281 12.20 4.75 5.34
C LEU A 281 10.80 5.14 4.91
N LEU A 282 10.67 6.09 3.97
CA LEU A 282 9.40 6.48 3.39
C LEU A 282 8.75 5.32 2.65
N LEU A 283 9.49 4.58 1.82
CA LEU A 283 8.96 3.38 1.17
C LEU A 283 8.54 2.33 2.19
N ALA A 284 9.36 2.05 3.21
CA ALA A 284 9.02 1.12 4.27
C ALA A 284 7.70 1.49 4.97
N LYS A 285 7.48 2.80 5.21
CA LYS A 285 6.23 3.29 5.78
C LYS A 285 5.05 3.20 4.78
N ALA A 286 5.28 3.59 3.53
CA ALA A 286 4.27 3.61 2.47
C ALA A 286 3.72 2.22 2.14
N LEU A 287 4.52 1.17 2.28
CA LEU A 287 4.08 -0.23 2.14
C LEU A 287 2.97 -0.61 3.13
N ASN A 288 2.73 0.17 4.18
CA ASN A 288 1.67 -0.05 5.17
C ASN A 288 0.42 0.83 4.96
N LEU A 289 0.33 1.59 3.85
CA LEU A 289 -0.83 2.45 3.54
C LEU A 289 -2.09 1.69 3.06
N GLY A 290 -1.98 0.39 2.78
CA GLY A 290 -3.08 -0.43 2.25
C GLY A 290 -3.21 -0.44 0.72
N TYR A 291 -2.62 0.54 0.02
CA TYR A 291 -2.69 0.67 -1.46
C TYR A 291 -1.42 0.17 -2.15
N GLN A 292 -0.94 -1.01 -1.75
CA GLN A 292 0.40 -1.51 -2.11
C GLN A 292 0.57 -1.76 -3.61
N SER A 293 -0.44 -2.30 -4.30
CA SER A 293 -0.34 -2.57 -5.74
C SER A 293 -0.13 -1.28 -6.55
N ALA A 294 -0.83 -0.20 -6.19
CA ALA A 294 -0.69 1.08 -6.87
C ALA A 294 0.67 1.73 -6.55
N LEU A 295 1.12 1.65 -5.29
CA LEU A 295 2.45 2.11 -4.88
C LEU A 295 3.56 1.40 -5.67
N VAL A 296 3.53 0.07 -5.73
CA VAL A 296 4.53 -0.72 -6.45
C VAL A 296 4.46 -0.42 -7.94
N LYS A 297 3.26 -0.33 -8.53
CA LYS A 297 3.10 0.03 -9.95
C LYS A 297 3.79 1.36 -10.25
N GLY A 298 3.44 2.42 -9.52
CA GLY A 298 4.00 3.76 -9.76
C GLY A 298 5.52 3.80 -9.59
N LEU A 299 6.03 3.13 -8.55
CA LEU A 299 7.46 3.01 -8.28
C LEU A 299 8.21 2.26 -9.39
N VAL A 300 7.76 1.05 -9.74
CA VAL A 300 8.40 0.20 -10.75
C VAL A 300 8.37 0.88 -12.13
N SER A 301 7.23 1.46 -12.50
CA SER A 301 7.08 2.18 -13.77
C SER A 301 8.08 3.32 -13.90
N GLU A 302 8.21 4.13 -12.84
CA GLU A 302 9.07 5.31 -12.85
C GLU A 302 10.56 4.93 -12.81
N VAL A 303 10.94 3.92 -12.02
CA VAL A 303 12.33 3.44 -11.98
C VAL A 303 12.76 2.95 -13.37
N LEU A 304 11.95 2.11 -14.02
CA LEU A 304 12.23 1.58 -15.36
C LEU A 304 12.30 2.68 -16.44
N SER A 305 11.53 3.75 -16.27
CA SER A 305 11.55 4.87 -17.23
C SER A 305 12.82 5.73 -17.15
N ARG A 306 13.56 5.64 -16.03
CA ARG A 306 14.70 6.51 -15.74
C ARG A 306 16.05 5.80 -15.84
N SER A 307 16.16 4.61 -15.25
CA SER A 307 17.43 3.88 -15.17
C SER A 307 17.24 2.40 -14.79
N ASP A 308 18.01 1.52 -15.42
CA ASP A 308 18.06 0.10 -15.03
C ASP A 308 18.68 -0.12 -13.64
N ASP A 309 19.55 0.79 -13.19
CA ASP A 309 20.27 0.70 -11.90
C ASP A 309 19.49 1.25 -10.69
N GLY A 310 18.24 1.69 -10.87
CA GLY A 310 17.46 2.29 -9.79
C GLY A 310 17.00 1.28 -8.73
N PHE A 311 16.76 0.01 -9.10
CA PHE A 311 16.32 -1.03 -8.16
C PHE A 311 17.42 -1.46 -7.17
N PRO A 312 18.68 -1.69 -7.60
CA PRO A 312 19.75 -2.00 -6.66
C PRO A 312 19.95 -0.91 -5.60
N GLU A 313 19.96 0.35 -6.04
CA GLU A 313 20.09 1.50 -5.14
C GLU A 313 18.90 1.63 -4.20
N LEU A 314 17.67 1.53 -4.70
CA LEU A 314 16.47 1.51 -3.87
C LEU A 314 16.59 0.44 -2.76
N THR A 315 16.78 -0.82 -3.14
CA THR A 315 16.83 -1.95 -2.20
C THR A 315 17.96 -1.81 -1.19
N ARG A 316 19.08 -1.16 -1.51
CA ARG A 316 20.18 -0.91 -0.58
C ARG A 316 19.75 -0.11 0.65
N TYR A 317 18.89 0.89 0.48
CA TYR A 317 18.47 1.80 1.56
C TYR A 317 17.21 1.34 2.31
N LEU A 318 16.55 0.25 1.89
CA LEU A 318 15.43 -0.30 2.65
C LEU A 318 15.91 -1.04 3.92
N PRO A 319 15.20 -0.92 5.04
CA PRO A 319 15.36 -1.84 6.17
C PRO A 319 15.10 -3.30 5.77
N LYS A 320 15.79 -4.27 6.39
CA LYS A 320 15.65 -5.71 6.07
C LYS A 320 14.20 -6.21 6.04
N TYR A 321 13.37 -5.82 7.02
CA TYR A 321 11.96 -6.21 7.05
C TYR A 321 11.17 -5.61 5.87
N ALA A 322 11.50 -4.39 5.47
CA ALA A 322 10.85 -3.69 4.37
C ALA A 322 11.24 -4.28 3.01
N LYS A 323 12.48 -4.81 2.85
CA LYS A 323 12.89 -5.54 1.64
C LYS A 323 12.00 -6.76 1.39
N ARG A 324 11.77 -7.56 2.44
CA ARG A 324 10.87 -8.72 2.40
C ARG A 324 9.45 -8.30 2.01
N GLN A 325 8.91 -7.31 2.72
CA GLN A 325 7.58 -6.77 2.44
C GLN A 325 7.48 -6.24 1.00
N PHE A 326 8.49 -5.51 0.51
CA PHE A 326 8.51 -4.96 -0.84
C PHE A 326 8.51 -6.06 -1.91
N LEU A 327 9.33 -7.10 -1.74
CA LEU A 327 9.34 -8.26 -2.63
C LEU A 327 7.97 -8.95 -2.66
N GLU A 328 7.41 -9.23 -1.48
CA GLU A 328 6.09 -9.87 -1.34
C GLU A 328 4.97 -9.03 -2.00
N ARG A 329 4.98 -7.70 -1.83
CA ARG A 329 4.00 -6.81 -2.47
C ARG A 329 4.20 -6.75 -3.98
N THR A 330 5.44 -6.82 -4.44
CA THR A 330 5.75 -6.87 -5.87
C THR A 330 5.23 -8.16 -6.51
N LEU A 331 5.43 -9.31 -5.87
CA LEU A 331 4.91 -10.59 -6.36
C LEU A 331 3.37 -10.62 -6.46
N ARG A 332 2.68 -10.02 -5.48
CA ARG A 332 1.21 -9.86 -5.53
C ARG A 332 0.77 -8.93 -6.66
N TRP A 333 1.42 -7.78 -6.79
CA TRP A 333 1.14 -6.85 -7.89
C TRP A 333 1.36 -7.50 -9.25
N LEU A 334 2.49 -8.22 -9.43
CA LEU A 334 2.78 -8.96 -10.66
C LEU A 334 1.72 -10.02 -10.97
N SER A 335 1.13 -10.64 -9.95
CA SER A 335 0.05 -11.62 -10.16
C SER A 335 -1.23 -10.96 -10.66
N GLN A 336 -1.58 -9.78 -10.13
CA GLN A 336 -2.70 -8.96 -10.63
C GLN A 336 -2.41 -8.41 -12.04
N PHE A 337 -1.17 -8.02 -12.29
CA PHE A 337 -0.68 -7.58 -13.60
C PHE A 337 -0.81 -8.70 -14.65
N CYS A 338 -0.40 -9.93 -14.33
CA CYS A 338 -0.51 -11.06 -15.25
C CYS A 338 -1.97 -11.43 -15.53
N ALA A 339 -2.84 -11.41 -14.51
CA ALA A 339 -4.27 -11.69 -14.68
C ALA A 339 -4.95 -10.70 -15.64
N SER A 340 -4.58 -9.42 -15.59
CA SER A 340 -5.11 -8.38 -16.48
C SER A 340 -4.52 -8.45 -17.90
N ALA A 341 -3.33 -9.01 -18.08
CA ALA A 341 -2.71 -9.24 -19.38
C ALA A 341 -3.23 -10.51 -20.10
N GLY A 342 -3.97 -11.39 -19.40
CA GLY A 342 -4.59 -12.58 -19.98
C GLY A 342 -3.60 -13.59 -20.56
N ALA A 343 -4.00 -14.32 -21.61
CA ALA A 343 -3.21 -15.38 -22.24
C ALA A 343 -1.79 -14.94 -22.67
N ALA A 344 -1.62 -13.64 -23.00
CA ALA A 344 -0.32 -13.09 -23.36
C ALA A 344 0.71 -13.21 -22.23
N ALA A 345 0.31 -13.12 -20.95
CA ALA A 345 1.24 -13.19 -19.81
C ALA A 345 1.91 -14.56 -19.61
N HIS A 346 1.41 -15.60 -20.28
CA HIS A 346 1.91 -16.97 -20.12
C HIS A 346 3.08 -17.32 -21.06
N THR A 347 3.45 -16.42 -21.97
CA THR A 347 4.60 -16.62 -22.88
C THR A 347 5.92 -16.66 -22.10
N GLY A 348 6.87 -17.47 -22.57
CA GLY A 348 8.21 -17.56 -21.97
C GLY A 348 8.93 -16.21 -21.91
N GLU A 349 8.73 -15.36 -22.92
CA GLU A 349 9.29 -13.99 -22.97
C GLU A 349 8.80 -13.13 -21.80
N ASN A 350 7.50 -13.17 -21.51
CA ASN A 350 6.93 -12.37 -20.42
C ASN A 350 7.40 -12.88 -19.06
N VAL A 351 7.44 -14.20 -18.86
CA VAL A 351 8.02 -14.80 -17.64
C VAL A 351 9.49 -14.42 -17.48
N SER A 352 10.26 -14.41 -18.56
CA SER A 352 11.67 -14.03 -18.58
C SER A 352 11.89 -12.58 -18.13
N SER A 353 11.04 -11.66 -18.62
CA SER A 353 11.06 -10.25 -18.21
C SER A 353 10.68 -10.05 -16.74
N ILE A 354 9.69 -10.79 -16.23
CA ILE A 354 9.30 -10.77 -14.81
C ILE A 354 10.46 -11.28 -13.94
N ALA A 355 11.11 -12.37 -14.36
CA ALA A 355 12.28 -12.91 -13.66
C ALA A 355 13.44 -11.91 -13.62
N ALA A 356 13.63 -11.09 -14.66
CA ALA A 356 14.62 -10.02 -14.69
C ALA A 356 14.33 -8.93 -13.64
N LEU A 357 13.08 -8.48 -13.53
CA LEU A 357 12.67 -7.55 -12.48
C LEU A 357 12.92 -8.12 -11.08
N LEU A 358 12.51 -9.37 -10.84
CA LEU A 358 12.73 -10.02 -9.53
C LEU A 358 14.23 -10.15 -9.21
N THR A 359 15.04 -10.46 -10.21
CA THR A 359 16.51 -10.52 -10.07
C THR A 359 17.08 -9.16 -9.66
N ALA A 360 16.67 -8.08 -10.33
CA ALA A 360 17.11 -6.72 -10.00
C ALA A 360 16.72 -6.29 -8.58
N LEU A 361 15.54 -6.70 -8.10
CA LEU A 361 15.06 -6.40 -6.75
C LEU A 361 15.85 -7.15 -5.66
N VAL A 362 16.29 -8.37 -5.96
CA VAL A 362 16.95 -9.28 -5.01
C VAL A 362 18.46 -9.03 -4.93
N GLN A 363 19.08 -8.55 -6.01
CA GLN A 363 20.54 -8.44 -6.14
C GLN A 363 21.28 -7.83 -4.93
N PRO A 364 20.83 -6.72 -4.30
CA PRO A 364 21.65 -6.08 -3.25
C PRO A 364 21.73 -6.87 -1.94
N ASP A 365 20.72 -7.69 -1.65
CA ASP A 365 20.62 -8.53 -0.45
C ASP A 365 20.18 -9.94 -0.85
N GLN A 366 20.93 -10.52 -1.80
CA GLN A 366 20.59 -11.77 -2.48
C GLN A 366 20.16 -12.86 -1.49
N VAL A 367 20.98 -13.16 -0.48
CA VAL A 367 20.69 -14.22 0.51
C VAL A 367 19.34 -14.02 1.20
N VAL A 368 19.07 -12.81 1.73
CA VAL A 368 17.84 -12.56 2.50
C VAL A 368 16.61 -12.61 1.61
N CYS A 369 16.72 -12.06 0.41
CA CYS A 369 15.60 -11.94 -0.50
C CYS A 369 15.30 -13.25 -1.26
N THR A 370 16.31 -14.05 -1.62
CA THR A 370 16.10 -15.39 -2.22
C THR A 370 15.54 -16.38 -1.20
N GLN A 371 16.02 -16.37 0.05
CA GLN A 371 15.44 -17.16 1.13
C GLN A 371 13.96 -16.81 1.37
N HIS A 372 13.63 -15.51 1.28
CA HIS A 372 12.24 -15.07 1.42
C HIS A 372 11.39 -15.45 0.19
N ALA A 373 11.92 -15.32 -1.03
CA ALA A 373 11.25 -15.78 -2.25
C ALA A 373 10.97 -17.29 -2.19
N ARG A 374 11.95 -18.10 -1.73
CA ARG A 374 11.77 -19.53 -1.47
C ARG A 374 10.65 -19.76 -0.48
N ALA A 375 10.68 -19.09 0.67
CA ALA A 375 9.66 -19.24 1.72
C ALA A 375 8.24 -18.95 1.19
N ILE A 376 8.08 -17.89 0.39
CA ILE A 376 6.80 -17.55 -0.27
C ILE A 376 6.36 -18.67 -1.23
N CYS A 377 7.27 -19.20 -2.04
CA CYS A 377 6.96 -20.22 -3.03
C CYS A 377 6.63 -21.59 -2.39
N SER A 378 7.17 -21.87 -1.20
CA SER A 378 6.94 -23.12 -0.47
C SER A 378 5.73 -23.07 0.47
N ASP A 379 5.30 -21.90 0.92
CA ASP A 379 4.15 -21.75 1.83
C ASP A 379 2.82 -21.88 1.04
N PRO A 380 1.95 -22.86 1.36
CA PRO A 380 0.69 -23.07 0.64
C PRO A 380 -0.25 -21.85 0.61
N ASN A 381 -0.26 -21.04 1.66
CA ASN A 381 -1.11 -19.86 1.76
C ASN A 381 -0.58 -18.68 0.94
N LEU A 382 0.74 -18.58 0.77
CA LEU A 382 1.36 -17.49 0.02
C LEU A 382 1.48 -17.85 -1.47
N THR A 383 1.85 -19.09 -1.79
CA THR A 383 2.07 -19.55 -3.18
C THR A 383 0.78 -19.63 -3.99
N VAL A 384 -0.36 -19.92 -3.34
CA VAL A 384 -1.69 -19.98 -4.00
C VAL A 384 -2.13 -18.62 -4.54
N VAL A 385 -1.73 -17.53 -3.89
CA VAL A 385 -2.04 -16.15 -4.31
C VAL A 385 -1.22 -15.73 -5.53
N LEU A 386 -0.11 -16.42 -5.80
CA LEU A 386 0.73 -16.12 -6.96
C LEU A 386 0.12 -16.70 -8.24
N SER A 387 0.15 -15.91 -9.31
CA SER A 387 -0.23 -16.43 -10.63
C SER A 387 0.82 -17.42 -11.16
N HIS A 388 0.41 -18.31 -12.04
CA HIS A 388 1.31 -19.30 -12.64
C HIS A 388 2.56 -18.68 -13.32
N PRO A 389 2.46 -17.59 -14.12
CA PRO A 389 3.64 -16.90 -14.66
C PRO A 389 4.60 -16.36 -13.60
N VAL A 390 4.07 -15.85 -12.47
CA VAL A 390 4.89 -15.33 -11.37
C VAL A 390 5.62 -16.47 -10.66
N ARG A 391 4.96 -17.61 -10.41
CA ARG A 391 5.63 -18.80 -9.85
C ARG A 391 6.76 -19.29 -10.76
N ARG A 392 6.53 -19.34 -12.08
CA ARG A 392 7.56 -19.65 -13.08
C ARG A 392 8.74 -18.68 -13.03
N ALA A 393 8.47 -17.37 -12.95
CA ALA A 393 9.50 -16.36 -12.86
C ALA A 393 10.32 -16.47 -11.56
N CYS A 394 9.69 -16.76 -10.42
CA CYS A 394 10.39 -17.03 -9.16
C CYS A 394 11.32 -18.24 -9.26
N VAL A 395 10.86 -19.36 -9.83
CA VAL A 395 11.67 -20.56 -10.03
C VAL A 395 12.85 -20.27 -10.97
N SER A 396 12.61 -19.53 -12.08
CA SER A 396 13.67 -19.15 -13.01
C SER A 396 14.72 -18.24 -12.36
N MET A 397 14.28 -17.24 -11.58
CA MET A 397 15.15 -16.38 -10.79
C MET A 397 15.99 -17.21 -9.81
N LEU A 398 15.37 -18.05 -8.97
CA LEU A 398 16.08 -18.91 -8.02
C LEU A 398 17.10 -19.82 -8.72
N SER A 399 16.72 -20.42 -9.84
CA SER A 399 17.63 -21.25 -10.63
C SER A 399 18.85 -20.49 -11.15
N GLY A 400 18.69 -19.21 -11.51
CA GLY A 400 19.76 -18.39 -12.07
C GLY A 400 20.72 -17.83 -11.03
N ILE A 401 20.21 -17.42 -9.86
CA ILE A 401 21.01 -16.70 -8.85
C ILE A 401 21.18 -17.45 -7.53
N ALA A 402 20.35 -18.42 -7.19
CA ALA A 402 20.42 -19.13 -5.91
C ALA A 402 20.05 -20.62 -6.05
N PRO A 403 20.91 -21.41 -6.73
CA PRO A 403 20.63 -22.82 -7.00
C PRO A 403 20.41 -23.64 -5.72
N ASP A 404 21.10 -23.32 -4.63
CA ASP A 404 20.90 -23.97 -3.32
C ASP A 404 19.48 -23.72 -2.78
N GLU A 405 18.95 -22.51 -2.95
CA GLU A 405 17.58 -22.19 -2.54
C GLU A 405 16.54 -22.88 -3.43
N LEU A 406 16.86 -23.17 -4.70
CA LEU A 406 16.00 -23.98 -5.58
C LEU A 406 15.95 -25.44 -5.12
N GLN A 407 17.07 -26.01 -4.69
CA GLN A 407 17.09 -27.36 -4.10
C GLN A 407 16.26 -27.39 -2.81
N ASN A 408 16.49 -26.44 -1.90
CA ASN A 408 15.72 -26.32 -0.66
C ASN A 408 14.22 -26.10 -0.92
N LEU A 409 13.86 -25.38 -2.00
CA LEU A 409 12.48 -25.21 -2.44
C LEU A 409 11.85 -26.56 -2.78
N LEU A 410 12.52 -27.37 -3.61
CA LEU A 410 12.01 -28.67 -4.02
C LEU A 410 11.83 -29.62 -2.84
N GLU A 411 12.80 -29.67 -1.92
CA GLU A 411 12.72 -30.50 -0.70
C GLU A 411 11.52 -30.09 0.18
N THR A 412 11.32 -28.78 0.37
CA THR A 412 10.20 -28.25 1.17
C THR A 412 8.85 -28.56 0.51
N LEU A 413 8.75 -28.36 -0.81
CA LEU A 413 7.53 -28.65 -1.58
C LEU A 413 7.21 -30.14 -1.57
N MET A 414 8.21 -31.01 -1.73
CA MET A 414 8.02 -32.46 -1.69
C MET A 414 7.52 -32.91 -0.32
N THR A 415 8.09 -32.36 0.76
CA THR A 415 7.64 -32.64 2.13
C THR A 415 6.19 -32.22 2.34
N THR A 416 5.85 -30.99 1.97
CA THR A 416 4.48 -30.44 2.12
C THR A 416 3.47 -31.21 1.27
N PHE A 417 3.84 -31.54 0.02
CA PHE A 417 2.98 -32.30 -0.89
C PHE A 417 2.68 -33.71 -0.37
N SER A 418 3.59 -34.28 0.44
CA SER A 418 3.51 -35.63 0.99
C SER A 418 2.83 -35.71 2.37
N ASP A 419 2.62 -34.56 3.02
CA ASP A 419 2.01 -34.48 4.35
C ASP A 419 0.52 -34.85 4.30
N ARG A 420 0.13 -35.83 5.11
CA ARG A 420 -1.25 -36.33 5.20
C ARG A 420 -2.22 -35.28 5.71
N ILE A 421 -1.81 -34.45 6.67
CA ILE A 421 -2.66 -33.38 7.21
C ILE A 421 -2.94 -32.35 6.10
N PHE A 422 -1.92 -32.01 5.32
CA PHE A 422 -2.08 -31.13 4.16
C PHE A 422 -3.00 -31.73 3.09
N ILE A 423 -2.83 -33.02 2.77
CA ILE A 423 -3.66 -33.73 1.79
C ILE A 423 -5.14 -33.72 2.18
N ASP A 424 -5.44 -34.02 3.45
CA ASP A 424 -6.81 -34.22 3.94
C ASP A 424 -7.53 -32.90 4.26
N HIS A 425 -6.81 -31.82 4.59
CA HIS A 425 -7.41 -30.59 5.11
C HIS A 425 -7.13 -29.31 4.32
N SER A 426 -6.18 -29.31 3.38
CA SER A 426 -5.89 -28.09 2.63
C SER A 426 -6.78 -27.92 1.40
N PRO A 427 -7.25 -26.69 1.13
CA PRO A 427 -8.03 -26.39 -0.07
C PRO A 427 -7.37 -26.87 -1.36
N VAL A 428 -8.17 -27.35 -2.31
CA VAL A 428 -7.70 -27.88 -3.61
C VAL A 428 -6.76 -26.90 -4.33
N LEU A 429 -7.09 -25.60 -4.33
CA LEU A 429 -6.26 -24.58 -4.96
C LEU A 429 -4.84 -24.52 -4.39
N GLN A 430 -4.68 -24.77 -3.09
CA GLN A 430 -3.36 -24.83 -2.45
C GLN A 430 -2.60 -26.06 -2.92
N GLN A 431 -3.26 -27.24 -2.93
CA GLN A 431 -2.65 -28.47 -3.42
C GLN A 431 -2.21 -28.35 -4.89
N ASP A 432 -3.05 -27.73 -5.74
CA ASP A 432 -2.72 -27.46 -7.14
C ASP A 432 -1.50 -26.53 -7.27
N SER A 433 -1.47 -25.43 -6.51
CA SER A 433 -0.36 -24.48 -6.56
C SER A 433 0.97 -25.10 -6.10
N ILE A 434 0.94 -25.94 -5.07
CA ILE A 434 2.12 -26.68 -4.58
C ILE A 434 2.57 -27.70 -5.63
N ALA A 435 1.67 -28.49 -6.20
CA ALA A 435 1.99 -29.47 -7.24
C ALA A 435 2.62 -28.80 -8.48
N GLN A 436 2.04 -27.69 -8.96
CA GLN A 436 2.59 -26.94 -10.09
C GLN A 436 3.99 -26.40 -9.79
N THR A 437 4.19 -25.80 -8.60
CA THR A 437 5.49 -25.24 -8.20
C THR A 437 6.53 -26.35 -8.04
N LEU A 438 6.13 -27.50 -7.50
CA LEU A 438 6.98 -28.68 -7.34
C LEU A 438 7.49 -29.19 -8.69
N LEU A 439 6.60 -29.36 -9.68
CA LEU A 439 6.99 -29.83 -11.01
C LEU A 439 7.88 -28.83 -11.76
N LEU A 440 7.60 -27.53 -11.63
CA LEU A 440 8.46 -26.47 -12.17
C LEU A 440 9.86 -26.52 -11.53
N ALA A 441 9.94 -26.60 -10.20
CA ALA A 441 11.20 -26.67 -9.47
C ALA A 441 11.97 -27.95 -9.80
N ALA A 442 11.30 -29.10 -9.87
CA ALA A 442 11.91 -30.39 -10.21
C ALA A 442 12.49 -30.39 -11.62
N GLY A 443 11.75 -29.91 -12.62
CA GLY A 443 12.24 -29.80 -13.99
C GLY A 443 13.43 -28.86 -14.11
N CYS A 444 13.38 -27.71 -13.42
CA CYS A 444 14.46 -26.74 -13.42
C CYS A 444 15.72 -27.27 -12.72
N LEU A 445 15.57 -27.85 -11.53
CA LEU A 445 16.67 -28.44 -10.79
C LEU A 445 17.24 -29.65 -11.51
N HIS A 446 16.43 -30.49 -12.14
CA HIS A 446 16.92 -31.66 -12.87
C HIS A 446 17.88 -31.28 -13.99
N ARG A 447 17.63 -30.17 -14.71
CA ARG A 447 18.54 -29.67 -15.75
C ARG A 447 19.86 -29.15 -15.19
N ALA A 448 19.86 -28.61 -13.97
CA ALA A 448 21.06 -28.06 -13.32
C ALA A 448 21.84 -29.12 -12.53
N ASN A 449 21.14 -30.00 -11.82
CA ASN A 449 21.65 -31.05 -10.95
C ASN A 449 20.68 -32.26 -10.92
N PRO A 450 20.78 -33.18 -11.91
CA PRO A 450 19.94 -34.37 -11.99
C PRO A 450 20.02 -35.26 -10.75
N VAL A 451 21.22 -35.34 -10.14
CA VAL A 451 21.48 -36.19 -8.98
C VAL A 451 20.70 -35.73 -7.76
N ALA A 452 20.59 -34.42 -7.53
CA ALA A 452 19.77 -33.88 -6.44
C ALA A 452 18.30 -34.28 -6.57
N VAL A 453 17.72 -34.19 -7.77
CA VAL A 453 16.33 -34.61 -8.01
C VAL A 453 16.15 -36.11 -7.81
N LEU A 454 17.11 -36.92 -8.29
CA LEU A 454 17.10 -38.38 -8.06
C LEU A 454 17.11 -38.73 -6.56
N MET A 455 17.93 -38.05 -5.76
CA MET A 455 18.00 -38.28 -4.32
C MET A 455 16.70 -37.88 -3.61
N ILE A 456 16.11 -36.75 -3.99
CA ILE A 456 14.82 -36.30 -3.43
C ILE A 456 13.69 -37.25 -3.83
N ALA A 457 13.64 -37.70 -5.08
CA ALA A 457 12.63 -38.64 -5.57
C ALA A 457 12.73 -40.03 -4.90
N ARG A 458 13.95 -40.48 -4.54
CA ARG A 458 14.16 -41.73 -3.82
C ARG A 458 13.99 -41.62 -2.30
N SER A 459 13.73 -40.42 -1.78
CA SER A 459 13.46 -40.24 -0.36
C SER A 459 12.18 -40.98 0.04
N SER A 460 12.15 -41.51 1.27
CA SER A 460 10.95 -42.13 1.84
C SER A 460 9.77 -41.14 1.86
N GLY A 461 10.05 -39.84 1.99
CA GLY A 461 9.04 -38.78 1.93
C GLY A 461 8.26 -38.78 0.61
N HIS A 462 8.92 -38.89 -0.54
CA HIS A 462 8.26 -38.93 -1.84
C HIS A 462 7.42 -40.21 -2.05
N MET A 463 8.01 -41.37 -1.74
CA MET A 463 7.31 -42.67 -1.90
C MET A 463 6.08 -42.75 -1.00
N GLN A 464 6.22 -42.36 0.27
CA GLN A 464 5.10 -42.31 1.21
C GLN A 464 4.07 -41.26 0.80
N GLY A 465 4.49 -40.09 0.33
CA GLY A 465 3.60 -39.04 -0.14
C GLY A 465 2.74 -39.46 -1.32
N THR A 466 3.33 -40.20 -2.27
CA THR A 466 2.59 -40.78 -3.39
C THR A 466 1.56 -41.78 -2.88
N SER A 467 1.93 -42.71 -2.00
CA SER A 467 0.96 -43.65 -1.38
C SER A 467 -0.16 -42.92 -0.65
N ASN A 468 0.17 -41.96 0.24
CA ASN A 468 -0.80 -41.17 1.00
C ASN A 468 -1.83 -40.49 0.09
N ARG A 469 -1.40 -39.97 -1.06
CA ARG A 469 -2.30 -39.37 -2.05
C ARG A 469 -3.12 -40.39 -2.82
N LEU A 470 -2.56 -41.56 -3.12
CA LEU A 470 -3.32 -42.61 -3.80
C LEU A 470 -4.42 -43.18 -2.90
N ASP A 471 -4.12 -43.30 -1.60
CA ASP A 471 -5.00 -43.86 -0.57
C ASP A 471 -6.05 -42.85 -0.05
N THR A 472 -5.92 -41.56 -0.34
CA THR A 472 -6.89 -40.55 0.10
C THR A 472 -8.24 -40.74 -0.61
N SER A 473 -9.33 -40.36 0.05
CA SER A 473 -10.68 -40.37 -0.53
C SER A 473 -10.89 -39.26 -1.57
N GLY A 474 -10.11 -38.17 -1.48
CA GLY A 474 -10.21 -37.01 -2.37
C GLY A 474 -9.74 -37.30 -3.80
N GLN A 475 -10.67 -37.29 -4.76
CA GLN A 475 -10.37 -37.57 -6.17
C GLN A 475 -9.28 -36.66 -6.75
N ARG A 476 -9.33 -35.35 -6.44
CA ARG A 476 -8.32 -34.39 -6.93
C ARG A 476 -6.95 -34.61 -6.31
N ALA A 477 -6.88 -34.94 -5.02
CA ALA A 477 -5.62 -35.24 -4.35
C ALA A 477 -4.98 -36.53 -4.89
N ARG A 478 -5.79 -37.55 -5.16
CA ARG A 478 -5.39 -38.79 -5.83
C ARG A 478 -4.86 -38.52 -7.24
N TRP A 479 -5.58 -37.72 -8.01
CA TRP A 479 -5.18 -37.33 -9.36
C TRP A 479 -3.85 -36.56 -9.38
N LEU A 480 -3.67 -35.59 -8.47
CA LEU A 480 -2.39 -34.89 -8.32
C LEU A 480 -1.26 -35.83 -7.93
N GLY A 481 -1.52 -36.82 -7.05
CA GLY A 481 -0.55 -37.86 -6.69
C GLY A 481 -0.07 -38.65 -7.91
N MET A 482 -1.00 -39.12 -8.74
CA MET A 482 -0.68 -39.84 -9.98
C MET A 482 0.15 -39.00 -10.95
N VAL A 483 -0.31 -37.77 -11.24
CA VAL A 483 0.35 -36.88 -12.21
C VAL A 483 1.76 -36.49 -11.74
N VAL A 484 1.93 -36.14 -10.46
CA VAL A 484 3.24 -35.77 -9.92
C VAL A 484 4.19 -36.97 -9.91
N ALA A 485 3.73 -38.14 -9.49
CA ALA A 485 4.54 -39.36 -9.51
C ALA A 485 5.01 -39.72 -10.92
N THR A 486 4.12 -39.69 -11.92
CA THR A 486 4.47 -39.92 -13.32
C THR A 486 5.46 -38.88 -13.85
N ALA A 487 5.27 -37.59 -13.54
CA ALA A 487 6.18 -36.54 -13.98
C ALA A 487 7.58 -36.67 -13.37
N ILE A 488 7.69 -36.92 -12.06
CA ILE A 488 8.97 -37.07 -11.37
C ILE A 488 9.68 -38.35 -11.82
N SER A 489 8.98 -39.48 -11.92
CA SER A 489 9.51 -40.73 -12.46
C SER A 489 10.02 -40.55 -13.90
N GLY A 490 9.33 -39.74 -14.72
CA GLY A 490 9.79 -39.36 -16.05
C GLY A 490 11.14 -38.64 -16.10
N LEU A 491 11.54 -37.95 -15.01
CA LEU A 491 12.84 -37.30 -14.89
C LEU A 491 13.94 -38.25 -14.40
N VAL A 492 13.63 -39.12 -13.43
CA VAL A 492 14.66 -39.86 -12.67
C VAL A 492 14.79 -41.34 -13.05
N ASP A 493 13.73 -41.94 -13.59
CA ASP A 493 13.71 -43.36 -13.93
C ASP A 493 14.02 -43.59 -15.42
N ARG A 494 14.61 -44.76 -15.69
CA ARG A 494 14.97 -45.18 -17.04
C ARG A 494 13.71 -45.49 -17.86
N GLU A 495 13.81 -45.34 -19.17
CA GLU A 495 12.77 -45.77 -20.10
C GLU A 495 12.46 -47.27 -19.87
N GLY A 496 11.18 -47.59 -19.67
CA GLY A 496 10.69 -48.92 -19.27
C GLY A 496 10.50 -49.13 -17.76
N SER A 497 11.06 -48.27 -16.90
CA SER A 497 10.87 -48.28 -15.45
C SER A 497 10.08 -47.05 -14.95
N ARG A 498 9.57 -46.22 -15.87
CA ARG A 498 8.78 -45.04 -15.53
C ARG A 498 7.42 -45.45 -14.97
N MET A 499 6.95 -44.75 -13.95
CA MET A 499 5.62 -44.97 -13.36
C MET A 499 4.54 -44.51 -14.34
N GLU A 500 3.69 -45.45 -14.76
CA GLU A 500 2.52 -45.21 -15.60
C GLU A 500 1.30 -45.87 -14.96
N PHE A 501 0.26 -45.08 -14.68
CA PHE A 501 -0.97 -45.57 -14.05
C PHE A 501 -1.97 -46.15 -15.07
N GLY A 502 -1.77 -45.89 -16.37
CA GLY A 502 -2.61 -46.44 -17.44
C GLY A 502 -4.06 -45.93 -17.50
N VAL A 503 -4.46 -45.04 -16.58
CA VAL A 503 -5.82 -44.52 -16.46
C VAL A 503 -6.07 -43.32 -17.37
N ASP A 504 -7.30 -43.17 -17.86
CA ASP A 504 -7.65 -42.12 -18.83
C ASP A 504 -7.61 -40.71 -18.21
N GLU A 505 -7.77 -40.58 -16.90
CA GLU A 505 -7.67 -39.29 -16.19
C GLU A 505 -6.27 -38.65 -16.32
N VAL A 506 -5.22 -39.45 -16.50
CA VAL A 506 -3.83 -38.99 -16.66
C VAL A 506 -3.49 -38.70 -18.14
N LYS A 507 -4.39 -39.02 -19.07
CA LYS A 507 -4.27 -38.71 -20.50
C LYS A 507 -5.01 -37.44 -20.92
N THR A 508 -5.74 -36.81 -19.99
CA THR A 508 -6.47 -35.56 -20.23
C THR A 508 -5.54 -34.40 -20.60
N GLU A 509 -6.06 -33.38 -21.27
CA GLU A 509 -5.29 -32.17 -21.61
C GLU A 509 -4.69 -31.49 -20.37
N GLU A 510 -5.44 -31.50 -19.26
CA GLU A 510 -4.97 -30.96 -17.98
C GLU A 510 -3.78 -31.77 -17.44
N ALA A 511 -3.88 -33.10 -17.43
CA ALA A 511 -2.79 -33.95 -16.97
C ALA A 511 -1.54 -33.76 -17.84
N LEU A 512 -1.69 -33.73 -19.17
CA LEU A 512 -0.61 -33.44 -20.11
C LEU A 512 0.01 -32.07 -19.86
N TRP A 513 -0.78 -31.06 -19.51
CA TRP A 513 -0.27 -29.74 -19.13
C TRP A 513 0.60 -29.81 -17.88
N TYR A 514 0.15 -30.49 -16.80
CA TYR A 514 0.96 -30.70 -15.60
C TYR A 514 2.25 -31.50 -15.90
N LEU A 515 2.15 -32.61 -16.64
CA LEU A 515 3.30 -33.43 -17.04
C LEU A 515 4.33 -32.64 -17.85
N ASN A 516 3.92 -31.62 -18.59
CA ASN A 516 4.83 -30.75 -19.34
C ASN A 516 5.46 -29.63 -18.49
N LEU A 517 5.03 -29.40 -17.25
CA LEU A 517 5.64 -28.38 -16.38
C LEU A 517 7.12 -28.66 -16.10
N VAL A 518 7.53 -29.93 -16.01
CA VAL A 518 8.95 -30.28 -15.83
C VAL A 518 9.80 -29.93 -17.06
N LYS A 519 9.17 -29.77 -18.23
CA LYS A 519 9.83 -29.44 -19.50
C LYS A 519 9.92 -27.92 -19.75
N VAL A 520 9.26 -27.10 -18.94
CA VAL A 520 9.28 -25.63 -19.06
C VAL A 520 10.71 -25.12 -18.84
N GLN A 521 11.22 -24.31 -19.77
CA GLN A 521 12.59 -23.78 -19.78
C GLN A 521 12.61 -22.25 -19.74
N ASP A 522 12.24 -21.70 -18.60
CA ASP A 522 12.30 -20.25 -18.37
C ASP A 522 13.73 -19.81 -18.04
N ARG A 523 14.12 -18.65 -18.55
CA ARG A 523 15.41 -18.01 -18.27
C ARG A 523 15.20 -16.59 -17.78
N VAL A 524 16.15 -16.06 -17.02
CA VAL A 524 16.17 -14.65 -16.64
C VAL A 524 16.50 -13.82 -17.89
N GLY A 525 15.62 -12.87 -18.22
CA GLY A 525 15.73 -12.00 -19.41
C GLY A 525 16.39 -10.66 -19.10
N ALA A 526 16.13 -9.66 -19.94
CA ALA A 526 16.55 -8.28 -19.70
C ALA A 526 15.47 -7.48 -18.96
N LEU A 527 15.89 -6.53 -18.12
CA LEU A 527 14.97 -5.65 -17.38
C LEU A 527 14.19 -4.71 -18.33
N SER A 528 14.81 -4.29 -19.43
CA SER A 528 14.20 -3.47 -20.47
C SER A 528 12.96 -4.12 -21.12
N ASP A 529 12.96 -5.45 -21.24
CA ASP A 529 11.83 -6.21 -21.78
C ASP A 529 10.58 -6.06 -20.88
N PHE A 530 10.78 -5.98 -19.57
CA PHE A 530 9.70 -5.76 -18.62
C PHE A 530 9.14 -4.33 -18.77
N GLY A 531 9.99 -3.34 -19.01
CA GLY A 531 9.57 -1.98 -19.34
C GLY A 531 8.68 -1.92 -20.59
N ALA A 532 9.03 -2.68 -21.64
CA ALA A 532 8.23 -2.79 -22.85
C ALA A 532 6.87 -3.48 -22.60
N LEU A 533 6.85 -4.53 -21.78
CA LEU A 533 5.66 -5.25 -21.35
C LEU A 533 4.71 -4.34 -20.55
N LEU A 534 5.24 -3.55 -19.62
CA LEU A 534 4.47 -2.57 -18.85
C LEU A 534 3.87 -1.48 -19.74
N ALA A 535 4.66 -0.93 -20.66
CA ALA A 535 4.20 0.09 -21.61
C ALA A 535 3.12 -0.43 -22.57
N ARG A 536 3.17 -1.70 -22.96
CA ARG A 536 2.12 -2.36 -23.75
C ARG A 536 0.80 -2.43 -22.97
N GLN A 537 0.86 -2.79 -21.69
CA GLN A 537 -0.34 -2.92 -20.87
C GLN A 537 -1.00 -1.56 -20.61
N ASP A 538 -0.23 -0.52 -20.28
CA ASP A 538 -0.79 0.83 -20.05
C ASP A 538 -1.44 1.42 -21.31
N LYS A 539 -0.98 1.02 -22.51
CA LYS A 539 -1.63 1.38 -23.78
C LYS A 539 -2.94 0.62 -24.01
N ALA A 540 -3.01 -0.65 -23.59
CA ALA A 540 -4.21 -1.47 -23.72
C ALA A 540 -5.37 -1.04 -22.79
N VAL A 541 -5.05 -0.39 -21.66
CA VAL A 541 -6.02 0.07 -20.66
C VAL A 541 -6.64 1.44 -20.99
N LYS A 542 -6.11 2.19 -21.97
CA LYS A 542 -6.77 3.44 -22.41
C LYS A 542 -8.06 3.07 -23.15
N PRO A 543 -9.25 3.52 -22.70
CA PRO A 543 -10.47 3.24 -23.43
C PRO A 543 -10.37 3.88 -24.80
N ALA A 544 -10.52 3.07 -25.85
CA ALA A 544 -10.79 3.57 -27.18
C ALA A 544 -11.96 4.58 -27.05
N ARG A 545 -11.69 5.83 -27.42
CA ARG A 545 -12.64 6.93 -27.43
C ARG A 545 -13.94 6.41 -28.07
N LYS A 546 -14.99 6.21 -27.27
CA LYS A 546 -16.29 5.78 -27.78
C LYS A 546 -16.73 6.85 -28.78
N LEU A 547 -16.61 6.55 -30.08
CA LEU A 547 -17.38 7.22 -31.10
C LEU A 547 -18.86 7.08 -30.72
N PRO A 548 -19.69 8.11 -30.90
CA PRO A 548 -21.10 8.01 -30.59
C PRO A 548 -21.72 6.95 -31.50
N SER A 549 -22.01 5.78 -30.94
CA SER A 549 -22.78 4.74 -31.62
C SER A 549 -24.21 5.25 -31.77
N VAL A 550 -24.59 5.52 -33.02
CA VAL A 550 -25.93 6.01 -33.41
C VAL A 550 -27.01 4.91 -33.28
N HIS A 551 -26.69 3.68 -32.91
CA HIS A 551 -27.69 2.60 -32.81
C HIS A 551 -27.56 1.79 -31.51
N ALA A 552 -27.96 2.39 -30.39
CA ALA A 552 -28.43 1.63 -29.24
C ALA A 552 -29.96 1.49 -29.36
N LYS A 553 -30.43 0.31 -29.77
CA LYS A 553 -31.86 -0.04 -29.72
C LYS A 553 -32.35 0.10 -28.27
N ALA A 554 -33.37 0.91 -28.07
CA ALA A 554 -34.03 1.09 -26.78
C ALA A 554 -34.58 -0.25 -26.28
N LEU A 555 -34.38 -0.51 -24.99
CA LEU A 555 -35.03 -1.62 -24.28
C LEU A 555 -36.56 -1.39 -24.28
N PRO A 556 -37.38 -2.41 -24.54
CA PRO A 556 -38.83 -2.27 -24.54
C PRO A 556 -39.34 -1.96 -23.12
N SER A 557 -40.13 -0.90 -23.00
CA SER A 557 -40.86 -0.53 -21.79
C SER A 557 -42.27 -1.10 -21.85
N LEU A 558 -42.75 -1.67 -20.74
CA LEU A 558 -44.15 -2.02 -20.55
C LEU A 558 -44.69 -1.17 -19.38
N ASN A 559 -45.67 -0.31 -19.63
CA ASN A 559 -46.28 0.60 -18.64
C ASN A 559 -45.30 1.46 -17.82
N GLY A 560 -44.34 2.10 -18.48
CA GLY A 560 -43.55 3.19 -17.89
C GLY A 560 -42.51 2.79 -16.84
N LYS A 561 -42.21 1.50 -16.66
CA LYS A 561 -41.10 1.02 -15.82
C LYS A 561 -40.20 0.05 -16.58
N LEU A 562 -38.88 0.17 -16.37
CA LEU A 562 -37.87 -0.73 -16.94
C LEU A 562 -37.94 -2.07 -16.22
N VAL A 563 -38.14 -3.16 -16.97
CA VAL A 563 -38.18 -4.53 -16.42
C VAL A 563 -36.84 -5.22 -16.69
N PHE A 564 -36.21 -5.75 -15.65
CA PHE A 564 -35.06 -6.65 -15.74
C PHE A 564 -35.52 -8.09 -15.51
N GLY A 565 -35.30 -8.97 -16.49
CA GLY A 565 -35.53 -10.42 -16.37
C GLY A 565 -36.21 -11.03 -17.61
N PRO A 566 -35.99 -12.33 -17.90
CA PRO A 566 -36.65 -13.02 -19.01
C PRO A 566 -38.18 -13.12 -18.78
N PRO A 567 -38.99 -13.04 -19.85
CA PRO A 567 -40.45 -13.02 -19.74
C PRO A 567 -40.98 -14.33 -19.18
N ARG A 568 -41.84 -14.24 -18.15
CA ARG A 568 -42.54 -15.39 -17.57
C ARG A 568 -43.59 -15.89 -18.59
N PRO A 569 -43.68 -17.20 -18.86
CA PRO A 569 -44.69 -17.72 -19.78
C PRO A 569 -46.11 -17.51 -19.22
N PRO A 570 -47.12 -17.32 -20.09
CA PRO A 570 -48.49 -17.07 -19.66
C PRO A 570 -49.11 -18.30 -19.01
N THR A 571 -49.81 -18.07 -17.90
CA THR A 571 -50.57 -19.08 -17.17
C THR A 571 -51.69 -19.64 -18.05
N PRO A 572 -51.77 -20.96 -18.30
CA PRO A 572 -52.90 -21.53 -19.02
C PRO A 572 -54.14 -21.58 -18.10
N ALA A 573 -55.27 -21.20 -18.70
CA ALA A 573 -56.60 -21.24 -18.11
C ALA A 573 -56.98 -22.68 -17.70
N GLN A 574 -57.72 -22.78 -16.61
CA GLN A 574 -58.31 -24.01 -16.10
C GLN A 574 -59.21 -24.67 -17.15
N THR A 575 -58.94 -25.93 -17.45
CA THR A 575 -59.91 -26.88 -18.01
C THR A 575 -59.88 -28.13 -17.14
N GLU A 576 -60.99 -28.39 -16.44
CA GLU A 576 -61.28 -29.65 -15.79
C GLU A 576 -61.26 -30.78 -16.83
N VAL A 577 -60.40 -31.77 -16.62
CA VAL A 577 -60.58 -33.11 -17.18
C VAL A 577 -60.23 -34.11 -16.07
N ILE A 578 -61.23 -34.88 -15.69
CA ILE A 578 -61.20 -36.01 -14.77
C ILE A 578 -60.44 -37.17 -15.44
N GLY A 579 -59.49 -37.79 -14.72
CA GLY A 579 -58.81 -38.99 -15.21
C GLY A 579 -57.81 -39.62 -14.23
N GLU A 580 -58.26 -40.71 -13.61
CA GLU A 580 -57.55 -41.85 -13.01
C GLU A 580 -56.49 -41.70 -11.89
N LYS A 581 -56.82 -42.41 -10.82
CA LYS A 581 -56.08 -42.70 -9.59
C LYS A 581 -54.93 -43.66 -9.88
N VAL A 582 -53.69 -43.27 -9.57
CA VAL A 582 -52.58 -44.19 -9.33
C VAL A 582 -51.86 -43.78 -8.04
N THR A 583 -51.92 -44.69 -7.08
CA THR A 583 -51.29 -44.73 -5.77
C THR A 583 -49.78 -44.96 -5.87
N GLU A 584 -48.98 -44.19 -5.13
CA GLU A 584 -47.60 -44.54 -4.83
C GLU A 584 -47.58 -45.58 -3.70
N LEU A 585 -46.99 -46.73 -4.00
CA LEU A 585 -46.64 -47.78 -3.06
C LEU A 585 -45.37 -47.36 -2.32
N LEU A 586 -45.48 -47.15 -1.01
CA LEU A 586 -44.35 -47.22 -0.09
C LEU A 586 -44.25 -48.68 0.35
N ASP A 587 -43.14 -49.34 0.01
CA ASP A 587 -42.76 -50.61 0.64
C ASP A 587 -41.84 -50.32 1.83
N ASP A 588 -42.37 -50.67 3.00
CA ASP A 588 -41.73 -50.82 4.30
C ASP A 588 -40.66 -51.93 4.29
N VAL A 589 -39.52 -51.65 4.94
CA VAL A 589 -38.79 -52.51 5.89
C VAL A 589 -37.62 -51.66 6.42
N SER A 590 -37.32 -51.53 7.71
CA SER A 590 -37.89 -52.02 8.97
C SER A 590 -37.18 -51.26 10.09
N ASP A 591 -37.92 -50.84 11.10
CA ASP A 591 -37.47 -50.24 12.35
C ASP A 591 -36.46 -51.12 13.10
N GLU A 592 -35.53 -50.50 13.82
CA GLU A 592 -35.41 -50.68 15.29
C GLU A 592 -34.40 -49.66 15.90
N GLU A 593 -34.93 -48.84 16.81
CA GLU A 593 -34.30 -48.20 17.98
C GLU A 593 -33.28 -47.05 17.77
N ASP A 594 -33.77 -45.80 17.90
CA ASP A 594 -33.41 -44.99 19.08
C ASP A 594 -34.34 -43.77 19.22
N ASP A 595 -35.14 -43.84 20.29
CA ASP A 595 -36.02 -42.80 20.81
C ASP A 595 -35.19 -41.78 21.64
N ASP A 596 -35.75 -40.61 21.94
CA ASP A 596 -35.20 -39.55 22.84
C ASP A 596 -34.19 -38.51 22.29
N LEU A 597 -34.65 -37.59 21.42
CA LEU A 597 -34.09 -36.22 21.36
C LEU A 597 -35.15 -35.16 21.66
N LYS A 598 -35.31 -34.81 22.94
CA LYS A 598 -36.08 -33.63 23.36
C LYS A 598 -35.32 -32.33 23.05
N PRO A 599 -35.98 -31.30 22.48
CA PRO A 599 -35.37 -29.99 22.24
C PRO A 599 -34.98 -29.28 23.55
N TYR A 600 -33.76 -28.74 23.63
CA TYR A 600 -33.27 -27.96 24.78
C TYR A 600 -34.04 -26.64 24.97
N ALA A 601 -34.41 -26.35 26.22
CA ALA A 601 -34.93 -25.04 26.64
C ALA A 601 -33.80 -24.00 26.74
N LYS A 602 -34.13 -22.74 26.45
CA LYS A 602 -33.22 -21.59 26.53
C LYS A 602 -32.73 -21.37 27.98
N PRO A 603 -31.47 -20.96 28.19
CA PRO A 603 -30.97 -20.64 29.53
C PRO A 603 -31.69 -19.41 30.09
N ASP A 604 -32.21 -19.54 31.31
CA ASP A 604 -32.76 -18.44 32.09
C ASP A 604 -31.69 -17.41 32.43
N SER A 605 -32.15 -16.16 32.45
CA SER A 605 -31.39 -14.95 32.74
C SER A 605 -30.69 -15.00 34.10
N ASP A 606 -29.40 -14.67 34.09
CA ASP A 606 -28.55 -14.54 35.28
C ASP A 606 -29.00 -13.35 36.15
N PRO A 607 -29.33 -13.55 37.44
CA PRO A 607 -29.70 -12.49 38.37
C PRO A 607 -28.49 -12.09 39.26
N GLU A 608 -27.51 -11.38 38.71
CA GLU A 608 -26.53 -10.63 39.51
C GLU A 608 -26.30 -9.23 38.92
N ASP A 609 -27.26 -8.33 39.13
CA ASP A 609 -26.99 -6.90 39.06
C ASP A 609 -28.06 -6.09 39.83
N SER A 610 -28.07 -6.20 41.17
CA SER A 610 -28.76 -5.27 42.09
C SER A 610 -28.41 -5.57 43.56
N ASP A 611 -27.31 -5.01 44.09
CA ASP A 611 -27.29 -4.15 45.29
C ASP A 611 -25.88 -3.99 45.86
N GLY A 612 -25.44 -2.74 46.02
CA GLY A 612 -24.13 -2.43 46.60
C GLY A 612 -23.87 -0.94 46.76
N MET A 613 -24.85 -0.18 47.25
CA MET A 613 -24.66 1.22 47.62
C MET A 613 -24.29 1.36 49.12
N ARG A 614 -23.21 2.12 49.37
CA ARG A 614 -22.80 2.78 50.63
C ARG A 614 -22.26 1.93 51.81
N ARG A 615 -20.97 2.16 52.13
CA ARG A 615 -20.55 3.18 53.09
C ARG A 615 -19.17 3.72 52.76
#